data_AF-F0X4X6-F1
#
_entry.id   AF-F0X4X6-F1
#
_cell.length_a   1.000
_cell.length_b   1.000
_cell.length_c   1.000
_cell.angle_alpha   90.00
_cell.angle_beta   90.00
_cell.angle_gamma   90.00
#
_symmetry.space_group_name_H-M   'P 1'
#
loop_
_entity.id
_entity.type
_entity.pdbx_description
1 polymer ?
#
loop_
_entity_poly.entity_id
_entity_poly.type
_entity_poly.pdbx_seq_one_letter_code
_entity_poly.pdbx_strand_id
1 'polypeptide(L)'
;MYQIPWVVKESCVVTNEVAYHLIGKCIRNLAKLGKSEFEENPSSMQETVREVEKLSTEQLQNIRESFINKGEYDNECFELLRVKGTVQLLPNSIGNIEDSIKKYLCCFLFHYIAEFQGVWICFHKISTVNTYGYVPDCEPNGSFLVNVEFKALVFKPKIGELLICRISHVSPSHVSGITYGILNVVIPMKSFKGDEYEFQKADSLTYETNTLVNKINKEKNLKVGSIIFVRIKKYSFSDNGDFISSISGQFESLID
;
A
#
# COMPACT_ATOMS: atom_id res chain seq x y z
N MET A 1 -7.81 22.57 -2.85
CA MET A 1 -7.52 22.03 -4.20
C MET A 1 -8.80 21.37 -4.67
N TYR A 2 -9.46 21.89 -5.70
CA TYR A 2 -10.65 21.24 -6.24
C TYR A 2 -10.18 20.02 -7.03
N GLN A 3 -10.46 18.82 -6.52
CA GLN A 3 -10.16 17.60 -7.26
C GLN A 3 -11.17 17.45 -8.39
N ILE A 4 -10.69 17.46 -9.63
CA ILE A 4 -11.50 17.11 -10.79
C ILE A 4 -11.71 15.59 -10.75
N PRO A 5 -12.95 15.10 -10.88
CA PRO A 5 -13.25 13.69 -10.74
C PRO A 5 -12.54 12.84 -11.80
N TRP A 6 -12.13 11.64 -11.39
CA TRP A 6 -11.48 10.68 -12.29
C TRP A 6 -12.51 9.91 -13.13
N VAL A 7 -12.19 9.65 -14.39
CA VAL A 7 -13.03 8.86 -15.30
C VAL A 7 -12.37 7.51 -15.57
N VAL A 8 -12.99 6.43 -15.09
CA VAL A 8 -12.57 5.06 -15.37
C VAL A 8 -13.11 4.64 -16.75
N LYS A 9 -12.21 4.33 -17.68
CA LYS A 9 -12.56 3.88 -19.04
C LYS A 9 -12.69 2.36 -19.14
N GLU A 10 -11.77 1.65 -18.49
CA GLU A 10 -11.68 0.19 -18.52
C GLU A 10 -11.32 -0.30 -17.11
N SER A 11 -11.86 -1.45 -16.71
CA SER A 11 -11.44 -2.19 -15.52
C SER A 11 -11.23 -3.65 -15.87
N CYS A 12 -10.17 -4.25 -15.31
CA CYS A 12 -9.89 -5.67 -15.44
C CYS A 12 -9.37 -6.20 -14.09
N VAL A 13 -9.95 -7.28 -13.60
CA VAL A 13 -9.42 -8.00 -12.44
C VAL A 13 -8.07 -8.60 -12.82
N VAL A 14 -7.08 -8.45 -11.95
CA VAL A 14 -5.72 -8.96 -12.19
C VAL A 14 -5.36 -10.06 -11.19
N THR A 15 -4.51 -10.97 -11.65
CA THR A 15 -3.94 -12.01 -10.79
C THR A 15 -3.04 -11.41 -9.73
N ASN A 16 -2.85 -12.13 -8.62
CA ASN A 16 -1.97 -11.71 -7.55
C ASN A 16 -0.54 -11.57 -8.03
N GLU A 17 -0.06 -12.44 -8.93
CA GLU A 17 1.28 -12.31 -9.52
C GLU A 17 1.48 -10.96 -10.21
N VAL A 18 0.50 -10.53 -11.02
CA VAL A 18 0.54 -9.23 -11.71
C VAL A 18 0.47 -8.09 -10.70
N ALA A 19 -0.42 -8.18 -9.70
CA ALA A 19 -0.52 -7.19 -8.64
C ALA A 19 0.81 -7.03 -7.89
N TYR A 20 1.41 -8.14 -7.43
CA TYR A 20 2.73 -8.17 -6.81
C TYR A 20 3.79 -7.53 -7.71
N HIS A 21 3.86 -7.92 -8.99
CA HIS A 21 4.83 -7.33 -9.93
C HIS A 21 4.71 -5.80 -10.03
N LEU A 22 3.48 -5.29 -10.17
CA LEU A 22 3.21 -3.86 -10.29
C LEU A 22 3.51 -3.10 -9.00
N ILE A 23 3.10 -3.63 -7.84
CA ILE A 23 3.38 -3.06 -6.52
C ILE A 23 4.90 -3.00 -6.30
N GLY A 24 5.61 -4.10 -6.56
CA GLY A 24 7.07 -4.15 -6.43
C GLY A 24 7.77 -3.16 -7.35
N LYS A 25 7.28 -2.96 -8.58
CA LYS A 25 7.80 -1.94 -9.50
C LYS A 25 7.54 -0.52 -8.98
N CYS A 26 6.37 -0.27 -8.41
CA CYS A 26 6.02 1.01 -7.81
C CYS A 26 6.93 1.33 -6.61
N ILE A 27 7.08 0.41 -5.66
CA ILE A 27 7.94 0.57 -4.49
C ILE A 27 9.39 0.88 -4.90
N ARG A 28 9.92 0.18 -5.92
CA ARG A 28 11.27 0.46 -6.46
C ARG A 28 11.39 1.85 -7.08
N ASN A 29 10.33 2.37 -7.69
CA ASN A 29 10.34 3.69 -8.31
C ASN A 29 10.17 4.81 -7.27
N LEU A 30 9.33 4.61 -6.24
CA LEU A 30 9.20 5.54 -5.11
C LEU A 30 10.56 5.71 -4.40
N ALA A 31 11.31 4.63 -4.22
CA ALA A 31 12.66 4.67 -3.65
C ALA A 31 13.69 5.48 -4.49
N LYS A 32 13.42 5.72 -5.77
CA LYS A 32 14.28 6.54 -6.65
C LYS A 32 13.92 8.02 -6.59
N LEU A 33 12.63 8.33 -6.44
CA LEU A 33 12.14 9.71 -6.32
C LEU A 33 12.70 10.40 -5.07
N GLY A 34 12.85 9.66 -3.96
CA GLY A 34 13.47 10.19 -2.74
C GLY A 34 14.98 10.45 -2.82
N LYS A 35 15.67 10.05 -3.90
CA LYS A 35 17.12 10.25 -4.06
C LYS A 35 17.49 11.39 -5.01
N SER A 36 16.53 11.93 -5.76
CA SER A 36 16.78 12.89 -6.84
C SER A 36 16.57 14.35 -6.47
N GLU A 37 16.20 14.66 -5.22
CA GLU A 37 16.08 16.03 -4.73
C GLU A 37 16.98 16.15 -3.48
N PHE A 38 17.68 17.28 -3.35
CA PHE A 38 18.64 17.64 -2.29
C PHE A 38 20.13 17.30 -2.53
N GLU A 39 20.64 17.53 -3.74
CA GLU A 39 21.96 18.18 -3.85
C GLU A 39 21.75 19.70 -3.71
N GLU A 40 22.55 20.34 -2.84
CA GLU A 40 22.70 21.80 -2.61
C GLU A 40 21.78 22.51 -1.57
N ASN A 41 22.12 22.39 -0.28
CA ASN A 41 22.61 23.50 0.60
C ASN A 41 22.48 23.18 2.11
N PRO A 42 23.48 23.54 2.96
CA PRO A 42 23.51 23.18 4.37
C PRO A 42 22.86 24.24 5.29
N SER A 43 21.73 23.90 5.90
CA SER A 43 21.24 24.58 7.12
C SER A 43 20.39 23.62 7.98
N SER A 44 20.14 24.00 9.24
CA SER A 44 19.63 23.17 10.35
C SER A 44 18.30 22.43 10.12
N MET A 45 17.58 22.67 9.02
CA MET A 45 16.43 21.86 8.57
C MET A 45 16.83 20.44 8.09
N GLN A 46 18.12 20.14 7.97
CA GLN A 46 18.61 18.85 7.48
C GLN A 46 18.44 17.68 8.44
N GLU A 47 18.40 17.87 9.76
CA GLU A 47 18.27 16.73 10.70
C GLU A 47 16.89 16.09 10.62
N THR A 48 15.81 16.88 10.68
CA THR A 48 14.44 16.36 10.52
C THR A 48 14.23 15.75 9.14
N VAL A 49 14.77 16.36 8.08
CA VAL A 49 14.67 15.82 6.72
C VAL A 49 15.42 14.49 6.60
N ARG A 50 16.64 14.39 7.14
CA ARG A 50 17.42 13.13 7.17
C ARG A 50 16.77 12.05 8.02
N GLU A 51 16.15 12.40 9.15
CA GLU A 51 15.39 11.46 9.97
C GLU A 51 14.15 10.94 9.25
N VAL A 52 13.41 11.81 8.55
CA VAL A 52 12.26 11.43 7.72
C VAL A 52 12.71 10.55 6.55
N GLU A 53 13.83 10.87 5.90
CA GLU A 53 14.43 10.03 4.85
C GLU A 53 14.84 8.66 5.38
N LYS A 54 15.49 8.60 6.55
CA LYS A 54 15.87 7.36 7.21
C LYS A 54 14.63 6.52 7.55
N LEU A 55 13.61 7.13 8.15
CA LEU A 55 12.33 6.45 8.45
C LEU A 55 11.66 5.93 7.16
N SER A 56 11.65 6.73 6.10
CA SER A 56 11.05 6.34 4.81
C SER A 56 11.81 5.18 4.14
N THR A 57 13.14 5.16 4.22
CA THR A 57 13.97 4.11 3.64
C THR A 57 13.88 2.81 4.44
N GLU A 58 13.84 2.90 5.77
CA GLU A 58 13.58 1.75 6.66
C GLU A 58 12.18 1.18 6.43
N GLN A 59 11.15 2.03 6.26
CA GLN A 59 9.81 1.59 5.90
C GLN A 59 9.80 0.89 4.53
N LEU A 60 10.45 1.45 3.50
CA LEU A 60 10.54 0.82 2.17
C LEU A 60 11.30 -0.51 2.21
N GLN A 61 12.32 -0.62 3.05
CA GLN A 61 13.05 -1.86 3.28
C GLN A 61 12.15 -2.91 3.98
N ASN A 62 11.43 -2.51 5.02
CA ASN A 62 10.46 -3.37 5.71
C ASN A 62 9.33 -3.84 4.78
N ILE A 63 8.83 -2.96 3.91
CA ILE A 63 7.85 -3.29 2.86
C ILE A 63 8.43 -4.36 1.92
N ARG A 64 9.70 -4.18 1.50
CA ARG A 64 10.39 -5.12 0.61
C ARG A 64 10.66 -6.47 1.26
N GLU A 65 11.05 -6.50 2.53
CA GLU A 65 11.27 -7.72 3.30
C GLU A 65 9.95 -8.44 3.62
N SER A 66 8.86 -7.69 3.75
CA SER A 66 7.51 -8.24 3.94
C SER A 66 6.85 -8.70 2.65
N PHE A 67 7.44 -8.36 1.50
CA PHE A 67 6.94 -8.73 0.20
C PHE A 67 7.33 -10.17 -0.14
N ILE A 68 6.38 -11.08 0.01
CA ILE A 68 6.53 -12.48 -0.36
C ILE A 68 5.71 -12.70 -1.63
N ASN A 69 6.37 -13.02 -2.74
CA ASN A 69 5.69 -13.40 -3.97
C ASN A 69 5.29 -14.88 -3.86
N LYS A 70 4.05 -15.14 -3.46
CA LYS A 70 3.38 -16.45 -3.56
C LYS A 70 2.16 -16.31 -4.46
N GLY A 71 2.40 -15.87 -5.70
CA GLY A 71 1.38 -15.63 -6.73
C GLY A 71 0.59 -16.85 -7.19
N GLU A 72 0.86 -18.05 -6.65
CA GLU A 72 0.12 -19.29 -6.94
C GLU A 72 -1.33 -19.24 -6.44
N TYR A 73 -1.63 -18.37 -5.47
CA TYR A 73 -2.95 -18.21 -4.88
C TYR A 73 -3.55 -16.90 -5.36
N ASP A 74 -4.42 -16.98 -6.36
CA ASP A 74 -5.15 -15.81 -6.83
C ASP A 74 -6.30 -15.44 -5.90
N ASN A 75 -6.59 -14.15 -5.85
CA ASN A 75 -7.82 -13.60 -5.32
C ASN A 75 -8.24 -12.44 -6.22
N GLU A 76 -9.51 -12.05 -6.12
CA GLU A 76 -10.06 -10.99 -6.95
C GLU A 76 -10.02 -9.62 -6.26
N CYS A 77 -9.02 -9.38 -5.40
CA CYS A 77 -8.92 -8.13 -4.64
C CYS A 77 -8.20 -7.01 -5.40
N PHE A 78 -7.72 -7.24 -6.61
CA PHE A 78 -7.05 -6.21 -7.42
C PHE A 78 -7.71 -6.02 -8.77
N GLU A 79 -7.85 -4.75 -9.15
CA GLU A 79 -8.25 -4.34 -10.48
C GLU A 79 -7.23 -3.38 -11.08
N LEU A 80 -6.94 -3.55 -12.36
CA LEU A 80 -6.17 -2.60 -13.16
C LEU A 80 -7.14 -1.73 -13.95
N LEU A 81 -7.19 -0.45 -13.58
CA LEU A 81 -8.05 0.54 -14.20
C LEU A 81 -7.28 1.31 -15.27
N ARG A 82 -7.94 1.63 -16.38
CA ARG A 82 -7.50 2.67 -17.33
C ARG A 82 -8.26 3.94 -17.00
N VAL A 83 -7.55 4.96 -16.56
CA VAL A 83 -8.14 6.18 -16.00
C VAL A 83 -7.76 7.38 -16.84
N LYS A 84 -8.73 8.26 -17.08
CA LYS A 84 -8.53 9.59 -17.65
C LYS A 84 -8.94 10.63 -16.61
N GLY A 85 -8.17 11.70 -16.52
CA GLY A 85 -8.51 12.83 -15.67
C GLY A 85 -7.71 14.07 -16.03
N THR A 86 -7.83 15.07 -15.16
CA THR A 86 -7.17 16.35 -15.33
C THR A 86 -6.35 16.64 -14.09
N VAL A 87 -5.06 16.92 -14.29
CA VAL A 87 -4.17 17.31 -13.20
C VAL A 87 -4.00 18.82 -13.19
N GLN A 88 -3.90 19.38 -11.99
CA GLN A 88 -3.61 20.80 -11.78
C GLN A 88 -2.14 20.95 -11.39
N LEU A 89 -1.38 21.65 -12.22
CA LEU A 89 0.06 21.87 -12.05
C LEU A 89 0.35 23.35 -11.79
N LEU A 90 1.44 23.63 -11.09
CA LEU A 90 1.91 24.98 -10.81
C LEU A 90 2.84 25.48 -11.93
N PRO A 91 3.01 26.80 -12.14
CA PRO A 91 3.91 27.34 -13.16
C PRO A 91 5.33 26.77 -13.13
N ASN A 92 5.87 26.47 -11.94
CA ASN A 92 7.20 25.87 -11.79
C ASN A 92 7.32 24.46 -12.43
N SER A 93 6.19 23.80 -12.70
CA SER A 93 6.13 22.50 -13.35
C SER A 93 6.41 22.52 -14.86
N ILE A 94 6.47 23.70 -15.50
CA ILE A 94 6.67 23.82 -16.96
C ILE A 94 8.00 23.21 -17.41
N GLY A 95 9.06 23.33 -16.60
CA GLY A 95 10.38 22.77 -16.92
C GLY A 95 10.41 21.23 -16.92
N ASN A 96 9.51 20.58 -16.18
CA ASN A 96 9.39 19.12 -16.16
C ASN A 96 7.94 18.70 -15.83
N ILE A 97 7.10 18.70 -16.87
CA ILE A 97 5.67 18.39 -16.75
C ILE A 97 5.47 16.93 -16.33
N GLU A 98 6.23 15.99 -16.90
CA GLU A 98 6.05 14.56 -16.63
C GLU A 98 6.29 14.22 -15.16
N ASP A 99 7.37 14.77 -14.58
CA ASP A 99 7.67 14.58 -13.15
C ASP A 99 6.63 15.25 -12.25
N SER A 100 6.17 16.44 -12.63
CA SER A 100 5.13 17.16 -11.89
C SER A 100 3.79 16.42 -11.91
N ILE A 101 3.42 15.79 -13.04
CA ILE A 101 2.26 14.90 -13.12
C ILE A 101 2.44 13.73 -12.15
N LYS A 102 3.60 13.07 -12.15
CA LYS A 102 3.86 11.94 -11.24
C LYS A 102 3.73 12.35 -9.78
N LYS A 103 4.33 13.48 -9.39
CA LYS A 103 4.23 14.05 -8.04
C LYS A 103 2.77 14.32 -7.65
N TYR A 104 2.00 14.93 -8.56
CA TYR A 104 0.56 15.15 -8.35
C TYR A 104 -0.19 13.84 -8.12
N LEU A 105 0.04 12.82 -8.95
CA LEU A 105 -0.62 11.51 -8.81
C LEU A 105 -0.19 10.77 -7.54
N CYS A 106 1.04 10.95 -7.07
CA CYS A 106 1.54 10.36 -5.82
C CYS A 106 0.71 10.78 -4.60
N CYS A 107 0.10 11.98 -4.61
CA CYS A 107 -0.75 12.46 -3.53
C CYS A 107 -2.00 11.59 -3.28
N PHE A 108 -2.40 10.78 -4.27
CA PHE A 108 -3.59 9.91 -4.18
C PHE A 108 -3.26 8.47 -3.84
N LEU A 109 -1.97 8.09 -3.81
CA LEU A 109 -1.57 6.73 -3.49
C LEU A 109 -1.97 6.38 -2.06
N PHE A 110 -2.37 5.13 -1.85
CA PHE A 110 -2.85 4.55 -0.59
C PHE A 110 -4.15 5.15 -0.04
N HIS A 111 -4.82 6.02 -0.82
CA HIS A 111 -6.13 6.56 -0.47
C HIS A 111 -7.25 5.81 -1.20
N TYR A 112 -8.42 5.72 -0.56
CA TYR A 112 -9.66 5.27 -1.16
C TYR A 112 -10.18 6.34 -2.10
N ILE A 113 -10.36 5.97 -3.37
CA ILE A 113 -10.89 6.86 -4.39
C ILE A 113 -12.29 6.38 -4.73
N ALA A 114 -13.28 7.24 -4.51
CA ALA A 114 -14.69 6.89 -4.69
C ALA A 114 -14.99 6.47 -6.14
N GLU A 115 -14.40 7.15 -7.12
CA GLU A 115 -14.54 6.84 -8.54
C GLU A 115 -13.91 5.49 -8.91
N PHE A 116 -12.93 5.03 -8.14
CA PHE A 116 -12.31 3.72 -8.33
C PHE A 116 -12.98 2.64 -7.49
N GLN A 117 -13.77 3.01 -6.49
CA GLN A 117 -14.37 2.14 -5.49
C GLN A 117 -13.34 1.26 -4.77
N GLY A 118 -12.15 1.80 -4.52
CA GLY A 118 -11.05 1.05 -3.90
C GLY A 118 -9.85 1.93 -3.58
N VAL A 119 -8.85 1.32 -2.97
CA VAL A 119 -7.61 2.00 -2.58
C VAL A 119 -6.65 2.04 -3.77
N TRP A 120 -6.22 3.23 -4.18
CA TRP A 120 -5.27 3.37 -5.27
C TRP A 120 -3.86 3.01 -4.79
N ILE A 121 -3.30 1.91 -5.31
CA ILE A 121 -2.00 1.39 -4.85
C ILE A 121 -0.83 1.89 -5.68
N CYS A 122 -0.96 1.87 -7.00
CA CYS A 122 0.09 2.38 -7.88
C CYS A 122 -0.47 2.86 -9.22
N PHE A 123 0.34 3.61 -9.96
CA PHE A 123 0.03 3.97 -11.34
C PHE A 123 1.22 3.73 -12.28
N HIS A 124 0.93 3.56 -13.56
CA HIS A 124 1.94 3.44 -14.60
C HIS A 124 1.40 3.84 -15.98
N LYS A 125 2.30 3.93 -16.98
CA LYS A 125 1.97 4.28 -18.38
C LYS A 125 1.18 5.60 -18.47
N ILE A 126 1.71 6.65 -17.85
CA ILE A 126 1.13 8.00 -17.91
C ILE A 126 1.35 8.55 -19.32
N SER A 127 0.33 9.18 -19.87
CA SER A 127 0.35 9.88 -21.15
C SER A 127 -0.47 11.16 -21.04
N THR A 128 0.00 12.24 -21.66
CA THR A 128 -0.78 13.45 -21.84
C THR A 128 -1.72 13.28 -23.02
N VAL A 129 -3.00 13.59 -22.83
CA VAL A 129 -4.04 13.42 -23.86
C VAL A 129 -4.00 14.56 -24.88
N ASN A 130 -3.62 15.75 -24.42
CA ASN A 130 -3.57 16.97 -25.22
C ASN A 130 -2.12 17.46 -25.32
N THR A 131 -1.77 18.04 -26.47
CA THR A 131 -0.47 18.70 -26.69
C THR A 131 -0.29 19.95 -25.82
N TYR A 132 -1.40 20.63 -25.52
CA TYR A 132 -1.41 21.85 -24.72
C TYR A 132 -2.24 21.68 -23.46
N GLY A 133 -1.76 22.26 -22.36
CA GLY A 133 -2.56 22.49 -21.16
C GLY A 133 -3.45 23.72 -21.34
N TYR A 134 -4.37 23.92 -20.40
CA TYR A 134 -5.26 25.09 -20.35
C TYR A 134 -5.13 25.79 -19.01
N VAL A 135 -5.05 27.12 -19.02
CA VAL A 135 -5.06 27.96 -17.82
C VAL A 135 -6.48 28.45 -17.62
N PRO A 136 -7.16 28.10 -16.50
CA PRO A 136 -8.49 28.60 -16.21
C PRO A 136 -8.52 30.13 -16.10
N ASP A 137 -9.55 30.74 -16.65
CA ASP A 137 -9.78 32.18 -16.46
C ASP A 137 -9.98 32.48 -14.97
N CYS A 138 -9.30 33.51 -14.46
CA CYS A 138 -9.31 33.94 -13.06
C CYS A 138 -8.62 33.03 -12.03
N GLU A 139 -7.73 32.12 -12.42
CA GLU A 139 -6.90 31.36 -11.47
C GLU A 139 -5.82 32.27 -10.83
N PRO A 140 -5.87 32.55 -9.50
CA PRO A 140 -5.01 33.55 -8.86
C PRO A 140 -3.53 33.14 -8.80
N ASN A 141 -3.26 31.83 -8.88
CA ASN A 141 -1.92 31.27 -8.70
C ASN A 141 -1.25 30.90 -10.05
N GLY A 142 -1.90 31.19 -11.17
CA GLY A 142 -1.41 30.83 -12.51
C GLY A 142 -1.30 29.31 -12.75
N SER A 143 -2.04 28.51 -11.98
CA SER A 143 -2.04 27.06 -12.17
C SER A 143 -2.63 26.69 -13.53
N PHE A 144 -2.15 25.60 -14.11
CA PHE A 144 -2.62 25.12 -15.40
C PHE A 144 -3.06 23.66 -15.32
N LEU A 145 -4.03 23.33 -16.15
CA LEU A 145 -4.67 22.03 -16.22
C LEU A 145 -4.12 21.22 -17.38
N VAL A 146 -3.79 19.95 -17.13
CA VAL A 146 -3.31 19.02 -18.14
C VAL A 146 -4.17 17.76 -18.10
N ASN A 147 -4.71 17.37 -19.26
CA ASN A 147 -5.45 16.11 -19.39
C ASN A 147 -4.47 14.95 -19.49
N VAL A 148 -4.65 13.96 -18.63
CA VAL A 148 -3.79 12.79 -18.54
C VAL A 148 -4.59 11.51 -18.62
N GLU A 149 -3.91 10.46 -19.09
CA GLU A 149 -4.40 9.11 -19.10
C GLU A 149 -3.32 8.17 -18.58
N PHE A 150 -3.68 7.29 -17.66
CA PHE A 150 -2.75 6.38 -17.00
C PHE A 150 -3.46 5.08 -16.62
N LYS A 151 -2.69 4.08 -16.22
CA LYS A 151 -3.20 2.86 -15.60
C LYS A 151 -3.02 2.92 -14.09
N ALA A 152 -4.06 2.59 -13.33
CA ALA A 152 -4.04 2.52 -11.87
C ALA A 152 -4.29 1.09 -11.40
N LEU A 153 -3.43 0.58 -10.53
CA LEU A 153 -3.73 -0.63 -9.77
C LEU A 153 -4.51 -0.23 -8.52
N VAL A 154 -5.68 -0.82 -8.35
CA VAL A 154 -6.60 -0.51 -7.26
C VAL A 154 -6.85 -1.77 -6.46
N PHE A 155 -6.71 -1.66 -5.13
CA PHE A 155 -7.06 -2.72 -4.19
C PHE A 155 -8.52 -2.56 -3.76
N LYS A 156 -9.29 -3.61 -3.99
CA LYS A 156 -10.71 -3.74 -3.65
C LYS A 156 -10.89 -4.97 -2.76
N PRO A 157 -10.78 -4.85 -1.43
CA PRO A 157 -10.89 -6.01 -0.55
C PRO A 157 -12.29 -6.64 -0.67
N LYS A 158 -12.36 -7.93 -0.96
CA LYS A 158 -13.60 -8.71 -1.00
C LYS A 158 -13.71 -9.59 0.24
N ILE A 159 -14.81 -9.47 0.97
CA ILE A 159 -15.07 -10.33 2.14
C ILE A 159 -15.14 -11.79 1.67
N GLY A 160 -14.45 -12.68 2.38
CA GLY A 160 -14.35 -14.10 2.04
C GLY A 160 -13.11 -14.48 1.24
N GLU A 161 -12.42 -13.53 0.60
CA GLU A 161 -11.17 -13.80 -0.12
C GLU A 161 -10.01 -14.15 0.82
N LEU A 162 -9.03 -14.88 0.28
CA LEU A 162 -7.81 -15.24 0.98
C LEU A 162 -6.67 -14.26 0.68
N LEU A 163 -6.04 -13.78 1.73
CA LEU A 163 -4.86 -12.94 1.69
C LEU A 163 -3.66 -13.69 2.26
N ILE A 164 -2.50 -13.46 1.64
CA ILE A 164 -1.21 -13.91 2.17
C ILE A 164 -0.69 -12.81 3.08
N CYS A 165 -0.43 -13.16 4.34
CA CYS A 165 -0.04 -12.22 5.38
C CYS A 165 1.25 -12.68 6.04
N ARG A 166 2.23 -11.78 6.16
CA ARG A 166 3.43 -12.00 6.98
C ARG A 166 3.18 -11.44 8.36
N ILE A 167 3.33 -12.26 9.38
CA ILE A 167 3.15 -11.84 10.77
C ILE A 167 4.21 -10.79 11.13
N SER A 168 3.76 -9.61 11.54
CA SER A 168 4.63 -8.53 12.01
C SER A 168 4.65 -8.44 13.54
N HIS A 169 3.55 -8.80 14.20
CA HIS A 169 3.43 -8.72 15.64
C HIS A 169 2.48 -9.77 16.21
N VAL A 170 2.84 -10.34 17.36
CA VAL A 170 2.04 -11.33 18.08
C VAL A 170 1.76 -10.80 19.49
N SER A 171 0.49 -10.74 19.85
CA SER A 171 0.03 -10.31 21.18
C SER A 171 -0.99 -11.30 21.76
N PRO A 172 -1.28 -11.21 23.07
CA PRO A 172 -2.30 -12.06 23.69
C PRO A 172 -3.71 -11.86 23.11
N SER A 173 -4.02 -10.67 22.58
CA SER A 173 -5.37 -10.34 22.10
C SER A 173 -5.54 -10.53 20.60
N HIS A 174 -4.47 -10.35 19.83
CA HIS A 174 -4.49 -10.40 18.37
C HIS A 174 -3.11 -10.68 17.78
N VAL A 175 -3.11 -11.17 16.54
CA VAL A 175 -1.94 -11.20 15.67
C VAL A 175 -2.10 -10.12 14.62
N SER A 176 -1.05 -9.33 14.42
CA SER A 176 -0.98 -8.37 13.33
C SER A 176 0.03 -8.82 12.29
N GLY A 177 -0.27 -8.53 11.04
CA GLY A 177 0.63 -8.80 9.94
C GLY A 177 0.40 -7.86 8.78
N ILE A 178 1.27 -7.99 7.79
CA ILE A 178 1.28 -7.14 6.60
C ILE A 178 1.04 -8.03 5.38
N THR A 179 0.09 -7.60 4.55
CA THR A 179 -0.20 -8.22 3.25
C THR A 179 0.24 -7.30 2.12
N TYR A 180 0.72 -7.89 1.02
CA TYR A 180 1.34 -7.18 -0.12
C TYR A 180 2.49 -6.22 0.23
N GLY A 181 3.03 -6.32 1.46
CA GLY A 181 4.01 -5.40 2.00
C GLY A 181 3.46 -4.05 2.47
N ILE A 182 2.18 -3.72 2.22
CA ILE A 182 1.65 -2.36 2.40
C ILE A 182 0.38 -2.27 3.24
N LEU A 183 -0.40 -3.34 3.35
CA LEU A 183 -1.71 -3.32 4.00
C LEU A 183 -1.68 -4.05 5.34
N ASN A 184 -2.21 -3.41 6.38
CA ASN A 184 -2.27 -3.99 7.72
C ASN A 184 -3.45 -4.95 7.85
N VAL A 185 -3.15 -6.16 8.33
CA VAL A 185 -4.12 -7.21 8.63
C VAL A 185 -4.07 -7.51 10.12
N VAL A 186 -5.24 -7.50 10.76
CA VAL A 186 -5.40 -7.81 12.18
C VAL A 186 -6.26 -9.07 12.32
N ILE A 187 -5.74 -10.06 13.03
CA ILE A 187 -6.39 -11.34 13.27
C ILE A 187 -6.67 -11.43 14.77
N PRO A 188 -7.92 -11.21 15.20
CA PRO A 188 -8.30 -11.36 16.60
C PRO A 188 -8.02 -12.79 17.08
N MET A 189 -7.57 -12.96 18.33
CA MET A 189 -7.23 -14.28 18.87
C MET A 189 -8.40 -15.27 18.81
N LYS A 190 -9.64 -14.77 18.99
CA LYS A 190 -10.88 -15.54 18.82
C LYS A 190 -11.08 -16.19 17.43
N SER A 191 -10.31 -15.75 16.43
CA SER A 191 -10.41 -16.24 15.05
C SER A 191 -9.52 -17.46 14.80
N PHE A 192 -8.59 -17.74 15.71
CA PHE A 192 -7.88 -19.02 15.75
C PHE A 192 -8.85 -20.05 16.33
N LYS A 193 -8.97 -21.22 15.69
CA LYS A 193 -9.87 -22.28 16.16
C LYS A 193 -9.44 -22.69 17.58
N GLY A 194 -10.42 -22.76 18.47
CA GLY A 194 -10.23 -22.84 19.92
C GLY A 194 -9.22 -23.91 20.35
N ASP A 195 -8.43 -23.55 21.36
CA ASP A 195 -7.40 -24.35 22.05
C ASP A 195 -6.19 -24.82 21.24
N GLU A 196 -6.16 -24.68 19.91
CA GLU A 196 -5.01 -25.11 19.11
C GLU A 196 -3.76 -24.27 19.38
N TYR A 197 -3.93 -22.98 19.70
CA TYR A 197 -2.83 -22.03 19.86
C TYR A 197 -2.82 -21.42 21.26
N GLU A 198 -1.63 -21.38 21.86
CA GLU A 198 -1.37 -20.75 23.15
C GLU A 198 -0.34 -19.63 23.00
N PHE A 199 -0.63 -18.47 23.58
CA PHE A 199 0.29 -17.35 23.55
C PHE A 199 1.44 -17.58 24.54
N GLN A 200 2.66 -17.59 24.01
CA GLN A 200 3.88 -17.61 24.80
C GLN A 200 4.56 -16.24 24.71
N LYS A 201 4.73 -15.60 25.86
CA LYS A 201 5.46 -14.34 25.96
C LYS A 201 6.95 -14.59 25.73
N ALA A 202 7.58 -13.67 25.01
CA ALA A 202 9.03 -13.57 24.91
C ALA A 202 9.70 -13.64 26.29
N ASP A 203 10.68 -14.53 26.44
CA ASP A 203 11.58 -14.50 27.59
C ASP A 203 12.66 -13.45 27.36
N SER A 204 12.80 -12.54 28.33
CA SER A 204 13.74 -11.42 28.26
C SER A 204 15.21 -11.87 28.32
N LEU A 205 15.46 -13.11 28.76
CA LEU A 205 16.80 -13.69 28.85
C LEU A 205 17.24 -14.36 27.54
N THR A 206 16.30 -14.86 26.73
CA THR A 206 16.60 -15.61 25.49
C THR A 206 16.53 -14.75 24.22
N TYR A 207 16.14 -13.48 24.34
CA TYR A 207 15.87 -12.57 23.20
C TYR A 207 14.83 -13.12 22.22
N GLU A 208 13.98 -14.05 22.67
CA GLU A 208 12.93 -14.64 21.84
C GLU A 208 11.80 -13.65 21.58
N THR A 209 11.09 -13.84 20.47
CA THR A 209 9.90 -13.03 20.16
C THR A 209 8.64 -13.71 20.66
N ASN A 210 7.59 -12.93 20.90
CA ASN A 210 6.27 -13.46 21.24
C ASN A 210 5.84 -14.47 20.17
N THR A 211 5.39 -15.64 20.61
CA THR A 211 5.08 -16.77 19.73
C THR A 211 3.72 -17.34 20.10
N LEU A 212 2.94 -17.73 19.10
CA LEU A 212 1.77 -18.57 19.26
C LEU A 212 2.17 -20.03 19.04
N VAL A 213 2.23 -20.78 20.12
CA VAL A 213 2.61 -22.18 20.10
C VAL A 213 1.38 -23.02 19.77
N ASN A 214 1.49 -23.86 18.75
CA ASN A 214 0.43 -24.82 18.46
C ASN A 214 0.57 -26.02 19.41
N LYS A 215 -0.49 -26.34 20.16
CA LYS A 215 -0.49 -27.41 21.17
C LYS A 215 -0.37 -28.81 20.58
N ILE A 216 -0.76 -28.98 19.30
CA ILE A 216 -0.81 -30.28 18.62
C ILE A 216 0.45 -30.52 17.80
N ASN A 217 0.92 -29.51 17.06
CA ASN A 217 2.10 -29.62 16.21
C ASN A 217 3.02 -28.41 16.38
N LYS A 218 4.17 -28.60 17.05
CA LYS A 218 5.19 -27.57 17.27
C LYS A 218 5.76 -26.96 15.98
N GLU A 219 5.68 -27.65 14.85
CA GLU A 219 6.12 -27.12 13.55
C GLU A 219 5.18 -26.01 13.05
N LYS A 220 3.94 -25.96 13.53
CA LYS A 220 2.94 -24.94 13.17
C LYS A 220 2.97 -23.71 14.08
N ASN A 221 4.05 -23.50 14.82
CA ASN A 221 4.21 -22.33 15.68
C ASN A 221 4.25 -21.05 14.84
N LEU A 222 3.49 -20.06 15.27
CA LEU A 222 3.42 -18.77 14.58
C LEU A 222 4.27 -17.76 15.33
N LYS A 223 5.29 -17.24 14.66
CA LYS A 223 6.19 -16.21 15.18
C LYS A 223 6.27 -15.04 14.22
N VAL A 224 6.93 -13.97 14.63
CA VAL A 224 7.21 -12.85 13.74
C VAL A 224 7.96 -13.35 12.51
N GLY A 225 7.49 -12.97 11.33
CA GLY A 225 8.01 -13.41 10.03
C GLY A 225 7.34 -14.66 9.44
N SER A 226 6.56 -15.42 10.21
CA SER A 226 5.75 -16.52 9.68
C SER A 226 4.74 -16.02 8.64
N ILE A 227 4.44 -16.85 7.63
CA ILE A 227 3.56 -16.50 6.51
C ILE A 227 2.30 -17.33 6.66
N ILE A 228 1.13 -16.67 6.64
CA ILE A 228 -0.15 -17.30 6.91
C ILE A 228 -1.19 -16.91 5.86
N PHE A 229 -2.16 -17.80 5.65
CA PHE A 229 -3.40 -17.48 4.94
C PHE A 229 -4.40 -16.87 5.90
N VAL A 230 -5.01 -15.78 5.45
CA VAL A 230 -5.99 -15.04 6.20
C VAL A 230 -7.21 -14.79 5.34
N ARG A 231 -8.38 -15.23 5.79
CA ARG A 231 -9.65 -14.91 5.12
C ARG A 231 -10.17 -13.56 5.56
N ILE A 232 -10.48 -12.68 4.62
CA ILE A 232 -11.06 -11.36 4.92
C ILE A 232 -12.45 -11.54 5.55
N LYS A 233 -12.67 -10.97 6.74
CA LYS A 233 -13.98 -10.94 7.39
C LYS A 233 -14.60 -9.56 7.37
N LYS A 234 -13.78 -8.54 7.61
CA LYS A 234 -14.19 -7.13 7.65
C LYS A 234 -12.99 -6.27 7.31
N TYR A 235 -13.21 -5.08 6.81
CA TYR A 235 -12.22 -4.02 6.77
C TYR A 235 -12.84 -2.75 7.33
N SER A 236 -12.01 -1.87 7.86
CA SER A 236 -12.43 -0.58 8.43
C SER A 236 -11.68 0.54 7.71
N PHE A 237 -12.35 1.66 7.53
CA PHE A 237 -11.72 2.89 7.06
C PHE A 237 -11.19 3.70 8.23
N SER A 238 -10.39 4.71 7.94
CA SER A 238 -10.05 5.77 8.87
C SER A 238 -11.27 6.63 9.18
N ASP A 239 -11.18 7.47 10.22
CA ASP A 239 -12.27 8.34 10.64
C ASP A 239 -12.73 9.30 9.52
N ASN A 240 -11.80 9.69 8.63
CA ASN A 240 -12.09 10.53 7.46
C ASN A 240 -12.59 9.72 6.25
N GLY A 241 -12.54 8.39 6.28
CA GLY A 241 -12.93 7.51 5.17
C GLY A 241 -11.86 7.32 4.10
N ASP A 242 -10.76 8.06 4.18
CA ASP A 242 -9.80 8.19 3.08
C ASP A 242 -8.80 7.04 2.95
N PHE A 243 -8.60 6.22 3.97
CA PHE A 243 -7.69 5.06 3.89
C PHE A 243 -8.24 3.86 4.65
N ILE A 244 -7.87 2.65 4.21
CA ILE A 244 -8.19 1.43 4.97
C ILE A 244 -7.29 1.39 6.20
N SER A 245 -7.88 1.53 7.38
CA SER A 245 -7.15 1.54 8.65
C SER A 245 -6.68 0.14 9.03
N SER A 246 -7.54 -0.87 8.82
CA SER A 246 -7.19 -2.27 9.06
C SER A 246 -8.13 -3.23 8.31
N ILE A 247 -7.56 -4.37 7.91
CA ILE A 247 -8.31 -5.53 7.42
C ILE A 247 -8.39 -6.54 8.56
N SER A 248 -9.59 -6.81 9.05
CA SER A 248 -9.83 -7.86 10.03
C SER A 248 -10.03 -9.21 9.34
N GLY A 249 -9.23 -10.18 9.73
CA GLY A 249 -9.19 -11.49 9.10
C GLY A 249 -9.41 -12.66 10.06
N GLN A 250 -9.70 -13.82 9.47
CA GLN A 250 -9.72 -15.12 10.14
C GLN A 250 -8.51 -15.94 9.70
N PHE A 251 -7.79 -16.53 10.65
CA PHE A 251 -6.68 -17.45 10.36
C PHE A 251 -7.21 -18.73 9.68
N GLU A 252 -6.56 -19.13 8.59
CA GLU A 252 -6.92 -20.35 7.85
C GLU A 252 -5.83 -21.41 7.99
N SER A 253 -4.59 -21.09 7.60
CA SER A 253 -3.45 -22.01 7.67
C SER A 253 -2.11 -21.29 7.64
N LEU A 254 -1.05 -21.98 8.10
CA LEU A 254 0.34 -21.58 7.90
C LEU A 254 0.77 -21.96 6.48
N ILE A 255 1.59 -21.13 5.85
CA ILE A 255 2.23 -21.42 4.56
C ILE A 255 3.70 -21.75 4.82
N ASP A 256 4.08 -22.99 4.52
CA ASP A 256 5.47 -23.46 4.59
C ASP A 256 6.37 -22.76 3.55
#